data_AF-A0A9Q7XI36-F1
#
_entry.id   AF-A0A9Q7XI36-F1
#
_cell.length_a   1.000
_cell.length_b   1.000
_cell.length_c   1.000
_cell.angle_alpha   90.00
_cell.angle_beta   90.00
_cell.angle_gamma   90.00
#
_symmetry.space_group_name_H-M   'P 1'
#
loop_
_entity.id
_entity.type
_entity.pdbx_description
1 polymer ?
#
loop_
_entity_poly.entity_id
_entity_poly.type
_entity_poly.pdbx_seq_one_letter_code
_entity_poly.pdbx_strand_id
1 'polypeptide(L)'
;MPKDNKGKSAVRGGEEAPTPDSTPRTASKPYQKRSAPSSSKAKSQHPAKKSRFDKPPQASSFSGLPGASKIKSSIRQTKRLLSKPNLAPGTKIEAERRLKSLEADLEAVSRKQVEKHHASRYHKVKFVERQKLVRQIARCKRNLARLESGKSKDDSDSDAGSDDDEEQRVKESKMNKSELDEMLGWLRELLHYVVQYPVDLRYVALFPNKAEGPAPPDAKEQDKSGQKAYEHLVRVKKAMQDGKLSGEPEVELSSKDRPRTKLASASSSRVNGGKNSVEQKGAKADKNKRKKDEESSAEESDDDEEEEDAGGVKGDDFFAQDSDDE
;
A
#
# COMPACT_ATOMS: atom_id res chain seq x y z
N MET A 1 27.51 -75.06 2.42
CA MET A 1 28.31 -73.99 3.06
C MET A 1 27.34 -72.85 3.45
N PRO A 2 27.49 -72.28 4.65
CA PRO A 2 26.43 -71.65 5.47
C PRO A 2 26.37 -70.11 5.22
N LYS A 3 25.44 -69.28 5.71
CA LYS A 3 24.87 -69.17 7.07
C LYS A 3 23.52 -68.43 7.07
N ASP A 4 22.69 -68.89 7.99
CA ASP A 4 21.50 -68.26 8.55
C ASP A 4 21.75 -66.87 9.15
N ASN A 5 20.70 -66.04 9.21
CA ASN A 5 20.49 -65.14 10.35
C ASN A 5 18.99 -65.08 10.70
N LYS A 6 18.61 -65.96 11.64
CA LYS A 6 17.38 -65.87 12.43
C LYS A 6 17.57 -64.85 13.56
N GLY A 7 16.47 -64.20 13.91
CA GLY A 7 16.41 -63.01 14.76
C GLY A 7 16.73 -63.21 16.25
N LYS A 8 16.47 -62.15 17.03
CA LYS A 8 16.11 -62.25 18.44
C LYS A 8 15.61 -60.91 18.98
N SER A 9 14.48 -61.02 19.64
CA SER A 9 13.78 -60.06 20.47
C SER A 9 14.39 -59.94 21.88
N ALA A 10 14.15 -58.77 22.47
CA ALA A 10 13.83 -58.51 23.88
C ALA A 10 14.95 -58.42 24.95
N VAL A 11 14.57 -57.64 25.99
CA VAL A 11 15.14 -57.47 27.36
C VAL A 11 16.01 -56.21 27.50
N ARG A 12 15.64 -55.10 28.18
CA ARG A 12 15.13 -54.78 29.55
C ARG A 12 16.29 -54.28 30.45
N GLY A 13 16.14 -53.08 31.03
CA GLY A 13 16.76 -52.71 32.32
C GLY A 13 17.63 -51.43 32.36
N GLY A 14 17.43 -50.62 33.43
CA GLY A 14 18.32 -49.54 33.91
C GLY A 14 17.78 -48.13 33.67
N GLU A 15 17.00 -47.50 34.55
CA GLU A 15 17.31 -46.88 35.87
C GLU A 15 18.02 -45.52 35.81
N GLU A 16 17.53 -44.59 36.65
CA GLU A 16 18.11 -43.29 37.09
C GLU A 16 18.08 -42.13 36.08
N ALA A 17 17.74 -40.87 36.38
CA ALA A 17 17.29 -40.13 37.56
C ALA A 17 16.66 -38.80 37.05
N PRO A 18 15.82 -38.12 37.85
CA PRO A 18 15.11 -36.90 37.46
C PRO A 18 15.97 -35.65 37.65
N THR A 19 16.01 -34.75 36.65
CA THR A 19 16.54 -33.40 36.84
C THR A 19 15.41 -32.41 37.19
N PRO A 20 15.52 -31.69 38.32
CA PRO A 20 14.62 -30.62 38.68
C PRO A 20 15.21 -29.28 38.25
N ASP A 21 14.48 -28.47 37.49
CA ASP A 21 14.60 -27.03 37.67
C ASP A 21 13.29 -26.31 37.29
N SER A 22 12.47 -26.15 38.33
CA SER A 22 11.26 -25.35 38.34
C SER A 22 11.66 -23.93 38.72
N THR A 23 11.64 -23.00 37.76
CA THR A 23 11.70 -21.57 38.08
C THR A 23 10.34 -21.11 38.64
N PRO A 24 10.31 -20.53 39.85
CA PRO A 24 9.07 -20.27 40.56
C PRO A 24 8.34 -19.03 40.05
N ARG A 25 7.03 -19.21 39.85
CA ARG A 25 6.02 -18.15 39.81
C ARG A 25 6.11 -17.30 41.08
N THR A 26 6.45 -16.03 40.89
CA THR A 26 6.24 -14.93 41.84
C THR A 26 5.58 -13.80 41.05
N ALA A 27 4.72 -12.96 41.58
CA ALA A 27 3.91 -13.00 42.76
C ALA A 27 2.65 -12.17 42.43
N SER A 28 1.56 -12.58 43.05
CA SER A 28 0.32 -11.85 43.28
C SER A 28 0.46 -10.32 43.25
N LYS A 29 -0.21 -9.68 42.28
CA LYS A 29 -0.59 -8.27 42.41
C LYS A 29 -1.79 -8.18 43.35
N PRO A 30 -1.70 -7.41 44.45
CA PRO A 30 -2.75 -7.34 45.45
C PRO A 30 -4.00 -6.64 44.90
N TYR A 31 -5.14 -7.32 45.02
CA TYR A 31 -6.48 -6.76 44.89
C TYR A 31 -6.64 -5.64 45.92
N GLN A 32 -6.58 -4.39 45.49
CA GLN A 32 -7.06 -3.29 46.32
C GLN A 32 -8.59 -3.36 46.36
N LYS A 33 -9.11 -3.92 47.45
CA LYS A 33 -10.48 -3.73 47.91
C LYS A 33 -10.69 -2.24 48.15
N ARG A 34 -11.30 -1.56 47.19
CA ARG A 34 -11.90 -0.25 47.44
C ARG A 34 -13.21 -0.46 48.18
N SER A 35 -13.20 0.02 49.41
CA SER A 35 -14.31 0.25 50.31
C SER A 35 -15.50 0.90 49.60
N ALA A 36 -16.69 0.43 49.96
CA ALA A 36 -17.95 1.09 49.67
C ALA A 36 -18.07 2.38 50.49
N PRO A 37 -18.64 3.45 49.91
CA PRO A 37 -19.53 4.37 50.62
C PRO A 37 -20.95 4.14 50.08
N SER A 38 -21.87 3.66 50.92
CA SER A 38 -22.74 4.51 51.73
C SER A 38 -23.69 5.36 50.89
N SER A 39 -24.96 4.98 50.99
CA SER A 39 -26.14 5.67 50.47
C SER A 39 -26.24 7.10 50.98
N SER A 40 -26.29 8.07 50.06
CA SER A 40 -27.08 9.28 50.27
C SER A 40 -27.58 9.81 48.93
N LYS A 41 -28.89 10.07 48.90
CA LYS A 41 -29.64 10.64 47.78
C LYS A 41 -29.06 12.00 47.39
N ALA A 42 -28.69 12.15 46.14
CA ALA A 42 -28.75 13.44 45.45
C ALA A 42 -29.22 13.19 44.02
N LYS A 43 -30.40 13.72 43.69
CA LYS A 43 -30.91 13.82 42.32
C LYS A 43 -30.01 14.81 41.58
N SER A 44 -28.98 14.33 40.89
CA SER A 44 -28.30 15.12 39.88
C SER A 44 -28.98 14.87 38.53
N GLN A 45 -29.43 15.94 37.90
CA GLN A 45 -30.00 15.93 36.57
C GLN A 45 -28.93 15.45 35.60
N HIS A 46 -29.10 14.24 35.05
CA HIS A 46 -28.25 13.76 33.97
C HIS A 46 -28.42 14.71 32.77
N PRO A 47 -27.34 15.29 32.21
CA PRO A 47 -27.43 16.01 30.96
C PRO A 47 -27.90 15.05 29.87
N ALA A 48 -28.77 15.56 29.00
CA ALA A 48 -29.45 14.82 27.95
C ALA A 48 -28.52 13.81 27.26
N LYS A 49 -29.01 12.57 27.15
CA LYS A 49 -28.40 11.52 26.32
C LYS A 49 -28.23 12.11 24.91
N LYS A 50 -27.00 12.47 24.54
CA LYS A 50 -26.66 12.77 23.15
C LYS A 50 -27.17 11.59 22.32
N SER A 51 -28.13 11.87 21.44
CA SER A 51 -28.63 10.89 20.48
C SER A 51 -27.40 10.25 19.87
N ARG A 52 -27.27 8.92 20.02
CA ARG A 52 -26.27 8.16 19.27
C ARG A 52 -26.47 8.58 17.83
N PHE A 53 -25.51 9.32 17.29
CA PHE A 53 -25.46 9.62 15.89
C PHE A 53 -25.48 8.25 15.21
N ASP A 54 -26.64 7.85 14.70
CA ASP A 54 -26.81 6.67 13.87
C ASP A 54 -25.95 6.94 12.66
N LYS A 55 -24.68 6.55 12.78
CA LYS A 55 -23.72 6.66 11.71
C LYS A 55 -24.35 5.87 10.58
N PRO A 56 -24.71 6.52 9.45
CA PRO A 56 -25.40 5.84 8.37
C PRO A 56 -24.58 4.60 8.03
N PRO A 57 -25.24 3.44 7.77
CA PRO A 57 -24.55 2.18 7.55
C PRO A 57 -23.49 2.45 6.51
N GLN A 58 -22.23 2.44 6.96
CA GLN A 58 -21.10 2.83 6.15
C GLN A 58 -21.23 2.07 4.83
N ALA A 59 -21.33 2.82 3.73
CA ALA A 59 -21.31 2.30 2.37
C ALA A 59 -19.94 1.67 2.02
N SER A 60 -19.29 1.01 2.99
CA SER A 60 -17.99 0.37 2.90
C SER A 60 -18.02 -0.95 2.12
N SER A 61 -19.12 -1.22 1.42
CA SER A 61 -19.27 -2.37 0.53
C SER A 61 -19.23 -1.91 -0.93
N PHE A 62 -18.36 -0.95 -1.26
CA PHE A 62 -18.22 -0.46 -2.63
C PHE A 62 -17.86 -1.57 -3.65
N SER A 63 -17.41 -2.74 -3.16
CA SER A 63 -17.13 -3.88 -4.03
C SER A 63 -18.25 -4.92 -4.14
N GLY A 64 -19.46 -4.65 -3.62
CA GLY A 64 -20.61 -5.58 -3.70
C GLY A 64 -20.43 -6.93 -2.99
N LEU A 65 -19.26 -7.19 -2.40
CA LEU A 65 -18.92 -8.46 -1.76
C LEU A 65 -19.22 -8.40 -0.26
N PRO A 66 -19.81 -9.46 0.33
CA PRO A 66 -20.02 -9.55 1.76
C PRO A 66 -18.68 -9.57 2.52
N GLY A 67 -18.65 -9.01 3.74
CA GLY A 67 -17.42 -8.99 4.54
C GLY A 67 -16.88 -10.40 4.86
N ALA A 68 -15.56 -10.51 5.06
CA ALA A 68 -14.86 -11.79 5.26
C ALA A 68 -15.48 -12.71 6.32
N SER A 69 -16.00 -12.14 7.42
CA SER A 69 -16.68 -12.91 8.47
C SER A 69 -17.96 -13.58 7.98
N LYS A 70 -18.76 -12.86 7.18
CA LYS A 70 -20.00 -13.36 6.58
C LYS A 70 -19.70 -14.48 5.59
N ILE A 71 -18.72 -14.30 4.70
CA ILE A 71 -18.29 -15.34 3.74
C ILE A 71 -17.84 -16.60 4.50
N LYS A 72 -16.98 -16.46 5.51
CA LYS A 72 -16.53 -17.59 6.35
C LYS A 72 -17.70 -18.29 7.05
N SER A 73 -18.68 -17.54 7.53
CA SER A 73 -19.88 -18.13 8.15
C SER A 73 -20.71 -18.94 7.16
N SER A 74 -20.91 -18.42 5.95
CA SER A 74 -21.61 -19.11 4.86
C SER A 74 -20.85 -20.36 4.43
N ILE A 75 -19.53 -20.32 4.26
CA ILE A 75 -18.71 -21.51 3.96
C ILE A 75 -18.91 -22.60 5.01
N ARG A 76 -18.86 -22.24 6.31
CA ARG A 76 -19.10 -23.21 7.40
C ARG A 76 -20.51 -23.81 7.32
N GLN A 77 -21.52 -22.99 7.04
CA GLN A 77 -22.90 -23.45 6.91
C GLN A 77 -23.06 -24.41 5.72
N THR A 78 -22.47 -24.09 4.57
CA THR A 78 -22.52 -24.95 3.37
C THR A 78 -21.76 -26.26 3.58
N LYS A 79 -20.60 -26.23 4.25
CA LYS A 79 -19.86 -27.45 4.63
C LYS A 79 -20.66 -28.34 5.59
N ARG A 80 -21.36 -27.74 6.57
CA ARG A 80 -22.29 -28.46 7.47
C ARG A 80 -23.51 -29.02 6.76
N LEU A 81 -23.98 -28.37 5.68
CA LEU A 81 -25.07 -28.88 4.85
C LEU A 81 -24.62 -30.11 4.06
N LEU A 82 -23.43 -30.03 3.44
CA LEU A 82 -22.84 -31.12 2.67
C LEU A 82 -22.46 -32.34 3.51
N SER A 83 -22.19 -32.16 4.82
CA SER A 83 -21.91 -33.28 5.73
C SER A 83 -23.16 -34.07 6.16
N LYS A 84 -24.38 -33.68 5.75
CA LYS A 84 -25.61 -34.41 6.09
C LYS A 84 -25.78 -35.62 5.17
N PRO A 85 -26.05 -36.83 5.71
CA PRO A 85 -26.06 -38.08 4.93
C PRO A 85 -27.26 -38.21 3.97
N ASN A 86 -28.40 -37.56 4.28
CA ASN A 86 -29.65 -37.67 3.52
C ASN A 86 -29.96 -36.37 2.75
N LEU A 87 -29.03 -35.91 1.93
CA LEU A 87 -29.20 -34.70 1.12
C LEU A 87 -29.58 -35.06 -0.31
N ALA A 88 -30.61 -34.41 -0.87
CA ALA A 88 -31.03 -34.65 -2.24
C ALA A 88 -29.89 -34.33 -3.22
N PRO A 89 -29.69 -35.13 -4.29
CA PRO A 89 -28.54 -34.98 -5.18
C PRO A 89 -28.45 -33.59 -5.83
N GLY A 90 -29.58 -32.99 -6.21
CA GLY A 90 -29.62 -31.62 -6.75
C GLY A 90 -29.12 -30.57 -5.75
N THR A 91 -29.60 -30.65 -4.51
CA THR A 91 -29.18 -29.72 -3.44
C THR A 91 -27.71 -29.89 -3.06
N LYS A 92 -27.14 -31.10 -3.23
CA LYS A 92 -25.71 -31.35 -3.04
C LYS A 92 -24.88 -30.65 -4.10
N ILE A 93 -25.26 -30.79 -5.38
CA ILE A 93 -24.57 -30.13 -6.50
C ILE A 93 -24.63 -28.60 -6.36
N GLU A 94 -25.78 -28.05 -5.98
CA GLU A 94 -25.92 -26.61 -5.72
C GLU A 94 -25.07 -26.12 -4.55
N ALA A 95 -25.05 -26.89 -3.45
CA ALA A 95 -24.22 -26.57 -2.29
C ALA A 95 -22.72 -26.63 -2.61
N GLU A 96 -22.27 -27.59 -3.43
CA GLU A 96 -20.88 -27.67 -3.92
C GLU A 96 -20.52 -26.47 -4.82
N ARG A 97 -21.40 -26.10 -5.76
CA ARG A 97 -21.22 -24.89 -6.59
C ARG A 97 -21.13 -23.63 -5.74
N ARG A 98 -22.02 -23.50 -4.75
CA ARG A 98 -22.04 -22.37 -3.81
C ARG A 98 -20.79 -22.33 -2.94
N LEU A 99 -20.32 -23.49 -2.46
CA LEU A 99 -19.08 -23.58 -1.69
C LEU A 99 -17.90 -23.07 -2.51
N LYS A 100 -17.77 -23.51 -3.77
CA LYS A 100 -16.71 -23.05 -4.67
C LYS A 100 -16.77 -21.54 -4.93
N SER A 101 -17.97 -21.00 -5.14
CA SER A 101 -18.17 -19.54 -5.29
C SER A 101 -17.74 -18.77 -4.04
N LEU A 102 -18.15 -19.23 -2.85
CA LEU A 102 -17.81 -18.57 -1.59
C LEU A 102 -16.31 -18.65 -1.26
N GLU A 103 -15.65 -19.74 -1.65
CA GLU A 103 -14.20 -19.89 -1.50
C GLU A 103 -13.45 -18.91 -2.42
N ALA A 104 -13.89 -18.75 -3.68
CA ALA A 104 -13.34 -17.74 -4.58
C ALA A 104 -13.53 -16.30 -4.05
N ASP A 105 -14.71 -15.99 -3.50
CA ASP A 105 -14.97 -14.69 -2.87
C ASP A 105 -14.08 -14.46 -1.64
N LEU A 106 -13.84 -15.50 -0.84
CA LEU A 106 -12.95 -15.41 0.32
C LEU A 106 -11.52 -15.10 -0.10
N GLU A 107 -11.03 -15.72 -1.18
CA GLU A 107 -9.72 -15.43 -1.76
C GLU A 107 -9.63 -14.00 -2.29
N ALA A 108 -10.66 -13.52 -2.97
CA ALA A 108 -10.69 -12.13 -3.45
C ALA A 108 -10.65 -11.13 -2.28
N VAL A 109 -11.41 -11.40 -1.20
CA VAL A 109 -11.41 -10.54 -0.01
C VAL A 109 -10.08 -10.63 0.75
N SER A 110 -9.47 -11.81 0.85
CA SER A 110 -8.17 -11.97 1.54
C SER A 110 -7.06 -11.23 0.79
N ARG A 111 -7.03 -11.31 -0.55
CA ARG A 111 -6.09 -10.53 -1.38
C ARG A 111 -6.25 -9.03 -1.15
N LYS A 112 -7.48 -8.50 -1.22
CA LYS A 112 -7.76 -7.08 -0.94
C LYS A 112 -7.31 -6.64 0.46
N GLN A 113 -7.42 -7.51 1.47
CA GLN A 113 -6.94 -7.22 2.82
C GLN A 113 -5.41 -7.12 2.87
N VAL A 114 -4.71 -8.04 2.21
CA VAL A 114 -3.25 -8.01 2.08
C VAL A 114 -2.80 -6.76 1.33
N GLU A 115 -3.44 -6.44 0.20
CA GLU A 115 -3.17 -5.23 -0.59
C GLU A 115 -3.34 -3.97 0.25
N LYS A 116 -4.43 -3.86 1.01
CA LYS A 116 -4.65 -2.72 1.92
C LYS A 116 -3.57 -2.63 3.00
N HIS A 117 -3.18 -3.77 3.58
CA HIS A 117 -2.14 -3.82 4.60
C HIS A 117 -0.78 -3.39 4.04
N HIS A 118 -0.39 -3.93 2.88
CA HIS A 118 0.85 -3.58 2.21
C HIS A 118 0.87 -2.13 1.72
N ALA A 119 -0.24 -1.64 1.16
CA ALA A 119 -0.38 -0.24 0.78
C ALA A 119 -0.10 0.66 1.98
N SER A 120 -0.75 0.42 3.13
CA SER A 120 -0.50 1.21 4.34
C SER A 120 0.94 1.07 4.86
N ARG A 121 1.49 -0.15 4.87
CA ARG A 121 2.82 -0.44 5.44
C ARG A 121 3.95 0.18 4.62
N TYR A 122 3.87 0.09 3.29
CA TYR A 122 4.94 0.52 2.39
C TYR A 122 4.70 1.90 1.78
N HIS A 123 3.54 2.54 1.99
CA HIS A 123 3.26 3.87 1.44
C HIS A 123 4.35 4.88 1.80
N LYS A 124 4.72 5.00 3.08
CA LYS A 124 5.72 5.97 3.54
C LYS A 124 7.11 5.67 2.97
N VAL A 125 7.50 4.40 2.93
CA VAL A 125 8.78 3.97 2.35
C VAL A 125 8.83 4.30 0.85
N LYS A 126 7.83 3.86 0.08
CA LYS A 126 7.71 4.15 -1.36
C LYS A 126 7.61 5.65 -1.66
N PHE A 127 7.04 6.45 -0.76
CA PHE A 127 6.99 7.89 -0.89
C PHE A 127 8.38 8.52 -0.75
N VAL A 128 9.12 8.18 0.31
CA VAL A 128 10.47 8.73 0.53
C VAL A 128 11.42 8.32 -0.60
N GLU A 129 11.40 7.06 -1.02
CA GLU A 129 12.25 6.58 -2.11
C GLU A 129 11.91 7.25 -3.45
N ARG A 130 10.62 7.44 -3.74
CA ARG A 130 10.19 8.22 -4.91
C ARG A 130 10.73 9.64 -4.85
N GLN A 131 10.63 10.32 -3.71
CA GLN A 131 11.14 11.68 -3.55
C GLN A 131 12.66 11.75 -3.70
N LYS A 132 13.40 10.75 -3.21
CA LYS A 132 14.85 10.65 -3.41
C LYS A 132 15.19 10.51 -4.90
N LEU A 133 14.52 9.59 -5.60
CA LEU A 133 14.75 9.37 -7.03
C LEU A 133 14.40 10.61 -7.87
N VAL A 134 13.27 11.28 -7.58
CA VAL A 134 12.89 12.51 -8.29
C VAL A 134 13.93 13.62 -8.07
N ARG A 135 14.45 13.78 -6.84
CA ARG A 135 15.52 14.75 -6.55
C ARG A 135 16.82 14.42 -7.28
N GLN A 136 17.23 13.15 -7.28
CA GLN A 136 18.42 12.69 -8.01
C GLN A 136 18.26 12.91 -9.53
N ILE A 137 17.10 12.60 -10.12
CA ILE A 137 16.81 12.86 -11.53
C ILE A 137 16.91 14.36 -11.84
N ALA A 138 16.31 15.21 -11.01
CA ALA A 138 16.39 16.67 -11.19
C ALA A 138 17.84 17.17 -11.11
N ARG A 139 18.64 16.64 -10.19
CA ARG A 139 20.07 16.96 -10.05
C ARG A 139 20.87 16.52 -11.28
N CYS A 140 20.66 15.30 -11.76
CA CYS A 140 21.28 14.80 -13.00
C CYS A 140 20.94 15.68 -14.21
N LYS A 141 19.68 16.07 -14.37
CA LYS A 141 19.26 17.01 -15.44
C LYS A 141 19.95 18.37 -15.34
N ARG A 142 20.07 18.93 -14.13
CA ARG A 142 20.80 20.20 -13.91
C ARG A 142 22.28 20.08 -14.26
N ASN A 143 22.94 18.98 -13.87
CA ASN A 143 24.34 18.73 -14.20
C ASN A 143 24.56 18.57 -15.71
N LEU A 144 23.67 17.85 -16.41
CA LEU A 144 23.69 17.75 -17.86
C LEU A 144 23.54 19.11 -18.55
N ALA A 145 22.53 19.90 -18.15
CA ALA A 145 22.31 21.24 -18.69
C ALA A 145 23.51 22.18 -18.44
N ARG A 146 24.21 22.00 -17.32
CA ARG A 146 25.41 22.77 -16.99
C ARG A 146 26.62 22.39 -17.85
N LEU A 147 26.83 21.10 -18.10
CA LEU A 147 27.86 20.63 -19.02
C LEU A 147 27.58 21.08 -20.46
N GLU A 148 26.31 21.15 -20.86
CA GLU A 148 25.90 21.64 -22.19
C GLU A 148 26.07 23.16 -22.34
N SER A 149 25.80 23.94 -21.29
CA SER A 149 25.87 25.40 -21.33
C SER A 149 27.25 25.99 -20.99
N GLY A 150 28.21 25.17 -20.56
CA GLY A 150 29.57 25.60 -20.23
C GLY A 150 29.66 26.54 -19.02
N LYS A 151 28.59 26.70 -18.22
CA LYS A 151 28.58 27.58 -17.05
C LYS A 151 29.37 26.98 -15.87
N SER A 152 30.25 27.80 -15.29
CA SER A 152 31.09 27.45 -14.13
C SER A 152 30.27 27.26 -12.84
N LYS A 153 30.94 26.79 -11.78
CA LYS A 153 30.36 26.21 -10.56
C LYS A 153 29.72 27.19 -9.59
N ASP A 154 29.78 28.48 -9.89
CA ASP A 154 29.80 29.51 -8.85
C ASP A 154 28.45 30.16 -8.53
N ASP A 155 27.46 30.11 -9.43
CA ASP A 155 26.31 31.03 -9.32
C ASP A 155 24.93 30.41 -8.99
N SER A 156 24.79 29.12 -8.66
CA SER A 156 23.44 28.58 -8.40
C SER A 156 23.41 27.26 -7.62
N ASP A 157 23.56 27.28 -6.29
CA ASP A 157 22.82 26.35 -5.41
C ASP A 157 23.05 26.70 -3.92
N SER A 158 22.16 27.51 -3.36
CA SER A 158 21.84 27.49 -1.92
C SER A 158 20.62 26.60 -1.65
N ASP A 159 20.47 25.50 -2.41
CA ASP A 159 19.44 24.50 -2.14
C ASP A 159 19.88 23.69 -0.91
N ALA A 160 19.19 23.92 0.20
CA ALA A 160 19.39 23.27 1.50
C ALA A 160 19.09 21.77 1.40
N GLY A 161 20.00 21.02 0.77
CA GLY A 161 20.03 19.57 0.79
C GLY A 161 20.47 19.08 2.16
N SER A 162 19.78 18.06 2.67
CA SER A 162 20.20 17.28 3.83
C SER A 162 21.64 16.76 3.63
N ASP A 163 22.50 16.87 4.66
CA ASP A 163 23.92 16.45 4.64
C ASP A 163 24.14 15.02 4.09
N ASP A 164 23.17 14.12 4.28
CA ASP A 164 23.20 12.73 3.78
C ASP A 164 23.36 12.58 2.25
N ASP A 165 23.08 13.60 1.42
CA ASP A 165 23.12 13.52 -0.05
C ASP A 165 24.38 14.14 -0.70
N GLU A 166 25.33 14.66 0.10
CA GLU A 166 26.50 15.40 -0.42
C GLU A 166 27.50 14.51 -1.15
N GLU A 167 27.76 13.29 -0.66
CA GLU A 167 28.69 12.38 -1.35
C GLU A 167 28.25 12.03 -2.77
N GLN A 168 26.95 11.81 -2.96
CA GLN A 168 26.40 11.53 -4.28
C GLN A 168 26.49 12.76 -5.17
N ARG A 169 26.21 13.94 -4.63
CA ARG A 169 26.33 15.21 -5.36
C ARG A 169 27.75 15.45 -5.88
N VAL A 170 28.76 15.16 -5.06
CA VAL A 170 30.17 15.26 -5.46
C VAL A 170 30.52 14.24 -6.53
N LYS A 171 30.01 13.00 -6.43
CA LYS A 171 30.23 11.94 -7.45
C LYS A 171 29.61 12.34 -8.78
N GLU A 172 28.34 12.74 -8.79
CA GLU A 172 27.60 13.18 -9.97
C GLU A 172 28.26 14.35 -10.69
N SER A 173 28.77 15.33 -9.93
CA SER A 173 29.42 16.53 -10.49
C SER A 173 30.75 16.24 -11.18
N LYS A 174 31.35 15.06 -10.96
CA LYS A 174 32.61 14.64 -11.57
C LYS A 174 32.40 13.76 -12.81
N MET A 175 31.17 13.31 -13.06
CA MET A 175 30.87 12.39 -14.16
C MET A 175 30.80 13.10 -15.51
N ASN A 176 31.15 12.37 -16.55
CA ASN A 176 31.05 12.84 -17.93
C ASN A 176 29.58 12.90 -18.38
N LYS A 177 29.31 13.60 -19.49
CA LYS A 177 27.96 13.71 -20.06
C LYS A 177 27.31 12.33 -20.31
N SER A 178 28.06 11.39 -20.88
CA SER A 178 27.59 10.03 -21.17
C SER A 178 27.21 9.26 -19.90
N GLU A 179 28.03 9.37 -18.85
CA GLU A 179 27.78 8.72 -17.56
C GLU A 179 26.54 9.28 -16.85
N LEU A 180 26.31 10.59 -16.98
CA LEU A 180 25.10 11.24 -16.47
C LEU A 180 23.84 10.80 -17.23
N ASP A 181 23.91 10.62 -18.55
CA ASP A 181 22.80 10.10 -19.36
C ASP A 181 22.47 8.64 -19.00
N GLU A 182 23.48 7.79 -18.84
CA GLU A 182 23.31 6.41 -18.37
C GLU A 182 22.68 6.36 -16.98
N MET A 183 23.15 7.21 -16.06
CA MET A 183 22.59 7.27 -14.72
C MET A 183 21.18 7.84 -14.70
N LEU A 184 20.86 8.84 -15.54
CA LEU A 184 19.50 9.34 -15.71
C LEU A 184 18.57 8.22 -16.16
N GLY A 185 18.99 7.42 -17.14
CA GLY A 185 18.25 6.24 -17.60
C GLY A 185 18.02 5.24 -16.46
N TRP A 186 19.07 4.90 -15.71
CA TRP A 186 19.00 3.99 -14.57
C TRP A 186 18.05 4.49 -13.47
N LEU A 187 18.13 5.77 -13.09
CA LEU A 187 17.23 6.38 -12.09
C LEU A 187 15.77 6.36 -12.54
N ARG A 188 15.49 6.53 -13.84
CA ARG A 188 14.14 6.45 -14.42
C ARG A 188 13.56 5.05 -14.36
N GLU A 189 14.39 4.02 -14.58
CA GLU A 189 14.00 2.61 -14.41
C GLU A 189 13.61 2.34 -12.94
N LEU A 190 14.44 2.80 -12.00
CA LEU A 190 14.19 2.65 -10.57
C LEU A 190 12.94 3.40 -10.12
N LEU A 191 12.69 4.60 -10.64
CA LEU A 191 11.48 5.35 -10.34
C LEU A 191 10.23 4.57 -10.79
N HIS A 192 10.24 4.00 -11.99
CA HIS A 192 9.17 3.13 -12.45
C HIS A 192 8.99 1.88 -11.60
N TYR A 193 10.07 1.27 -11.12
CA TYR A 193 10.00 0.17 -10.17
C TYR A 193 9.18 0.55 -8.94
N VAL A 194 9.50 1.68 -8.28
CA VAL A 194 8.75 2.15 -7.10
C VAL A 194 7.29 2.48 -7.46
N VAL A 195 7.06 3.15 -8.59
CA VAL A 195 5.73 3.56 -9.02
C VAL A 195 4.83 2.36 -9.30
N GLN A 196 5.31 1.42 -10.11
CA GLN A 196 4.53 0.31 -10.64
C GLN A 196 4.61 -0.96 -9.79
N TYR A 197 5.27 -0.92 -8.63
CA TYR A 197 5.40 -2.10 -7.76
C TYR A 197 4.02 -2.64 -7.34
N PRO A 198 3.74 -3.94 -7.53
CA PRO A 198 2.45 -4.54 -7.19
C PRO A 198 2.13 -4.40 -5.70
N VAL A 199 0.88 -4.07 -5.38
CA VAL A 199 0.44 -3.83 -3.98
C VAL A 199 0.24 -5.12 -3.18
N ASP A 200 0.06 -6.25 -3.86
CA ASP A 200 -0.07 -7.58 -3.26
C ASP A 200 1.28 -8.15 -2.79
N LEU A 201 2.38 -7.67 -3.34
CA LEU A 201 3.72 -8.13 -3.01
C LEU A 201 4.38 -7.31 -1.89
N ARG A 202 5.30 -7.95 -1.17
CA ARG A 202 6.15 -7.30 -0.17
C ARG A 202 7.16 -6.40 -0.88
N TYR A 203 7.08 -5.10 -0.66
CA TYR A 203 8.04 -4.15 -1.23
C TYR A 203 9.48 -4.45 -0.77
N VAL A 204 10.42 -4.35 -1.72
CA VAL A 204 11.87 -4.40 -1.47
C VAL A 204 12.41 -2.99 -1.70
N ALA A 205 12.93 -2.41 -0.62
CA ALA A 205 13.43 -1.05 -0.56
C ALA A 205 14.69 -0.89 -1.41
N LEU A 206 14.78 0.20 -2.17
CA LEU A 206 15.97 0.55 -2.96
C LEU A 206 17.03 1.25 -2.13
N PHE A 207 16.63 1.88 -1.01
CA PHE A 207 17.55 2.61 -0.13
C PHE A 207 17.49 2.03 1.28
N PRO A 208 17.95 0.79 1.50
CA PRO A 208 17.95 0.17 2.82
C PRO A 208 18.91 0.90 3.79
N ASN A 209 20.08 1.29 3.28
CA ASN A 209 21.05 2.12 3.98
C ASN A 209 20.99 3.53 3.41
N LYS A 210 21.05 4.56 4.27
CA LYS A 210 20.98 5.96 3.81
C LYS A 210 22.24 6.41 3.06
N ALA A 211 23.40 5.91 3.47
CA ALA A 211 24.71 6.29 2.92
C ALA A 211 25.06 5.55 1.62
N GLU A 212 24.41 4.41 1.37
CA GLU A 212 24.63 3.62 0.17
C GLU A 212 23.67 4.10 -0.93
N GLY A 213 24.15 4.13 -2.18
CA GLY A 213 23.34 4.51 -3.34
C GLY A 213 22.12 3.60 -3.54
N PRO A 214 21.33 3.83 -4.60
CA PRO A 214 20.22 2.94 -4.90
C PRO A 214 20.74 1.51 -5.09
N ALA A 215 20.28 0.59 -4.26
CA ALA A 215 20.60 -0.83 -4.30
C ALA A 215 19.41 -1.59 -4.91
N PRO A 216 19.38 -1.80 -6.24
CA PRO A 216 18.31 -2.55 -6.87
C PRO A 216 18.34 -4.03 -6.46
N PRO A 217 17.18 -4.70 -6.46
CA PRO A 217 17.12 -6.13 -6.21
C PRO A 217 17.89 -6.90 -7.30
N ASP A 218 18.60 -7.95 -6.91
CA ASP A 218 19.43 -8.78 -7.81
C ASP A 218 18.87 -10.19 -7.98
N ALA A 219 19.24 -10.85 -9.08
CA ALA A 219 18.83 -12.22 -9.42
C ALA A 219 19.30 -13.25 -8.38
N LYS A 220 20.38 -12.93 -7.63
CA LYS A 220 21.01 -13.82 -6.65
C LYS A 220 20.37 -13.74 -5.25
N GLU A 221 19.28 -12.99 -5.08
CA GLU A 221 18.58 -12.95 -3.81
C GLU A 221 17.99 -14.30 -3.41
N GLN A 222 18.24 -14.70 -2.16
CA GLN A 222 17.72 -15.94 -1.58
C GLN A 222 16.23 -15.85 -1.23
N ASP A 223 15.75 -14.62 -0.98
CA ASP A 223 14.38 -14.35 -0.60
C ASP A 223 13.42 -14.41 -1.80
N LYS A 224 12.30 -15.13 -1.64
CA LYS A 224 11.22 -15.20 -2.66
C LYS A 224 10.68 -13.82 -3.05
N SER A 225 10.61 -12.89 -2.11
CA SER A 225 10.20 -11.50 -2.37
C SER A 225 11.23 -10.74 -3.18
N GLY A 226 12.51 -11.03 -2.98
CA GLY A 226 13.63 -10.50 -3.74
C GLY A 226 13.57 -10.88 -5.21
N GLN A 227 13.42 -12.19 -5.44
CA GLN A 227 13.27 -12.75 -6.79
C GLN A 227 12.08 -12.13 -7.54
N LYS A 228 10.92 -11.99 -6.87
CA LYS A 228 9.76 -11.32 -7.47
C LYS A 228 9.98 -9.83 -7.73
N ALA A 229 10.75 -9.15 -6.88
CA ALA A 229 11.11 -7.76 -7.08
C ALA A 229 12.06 -7.60 -8.28
N TYR A 230 13.03 -8.50 -8.44
CA TYR A 230 13.90 -8.57 -9.61
C TYR A 230 13.10 -8.84 -10.90
N GLU A 231 12.22 -9.83 -10.91
CA GLU A 231 11.32 -10.10 -12.05
C GLU A 231 10.47 -8.88 -12.42
N HIS A 232 10.00 -8.13 -11.41
CA HIS A 232 9.26 -6.90 -11.63
C HIS A 232 10.13 -5.81 -12.25
N LEU A 233 11.36 -5.62 -11.76
CA LEU A 233 12.32 -4.68 -12.33
C LEU A 233 12.62 -5.01 -13.79
N VAL A 234 12.86 -6.29 -14.12
CA VAL A 234 13.07 -6.76 -15.50
C VAL A 234 11.85 -6.48 -16.37
N ARG A 235 10.64 -6.72 -15.85
CA ARG A 235 9.38 -6.40 -16.53
C ARG A 235 9.25 -4.90 -16.81
N VAL A 236 9.64 -4.06 -15.86
CA VAL A 236 9.64 -2.60 -16.01
C VAL A 236 10.64 -2.15 -17.09
N LYS A 237 11.88 -2.66 -17.07
CA LYS A 237 12.88 -2.35 -18.10
C LYS A 237 12.38 -2.70 -19.50
N LYS A 238 11.82 -3.90 -19.66
CA LYS A 238 11.22 -4.32 -20.93
C LYS A 238 10.04 -3.43 -21.33
N ALA A 239 9.18 -3.05 -20.39
CA ALA A 239 8.05 -2.17 -20.68
C ALA A 239 8.47 -0.73 -21.05
N MET A 240 9.60 -0.25 -20.53
CA MET A 240 10.20 1.02 -20.95
C MET A 240 10.80 0.92 -22.36
N GLN A 241 11.54 -0.16 -22.65
CA GLN A 241 12.08 -0.41 -24.00
C GLN A 241 10.98 -0.55 -25.06
N ASP A 242 9.89 -1.24 -24.70
CA ASP A 242 8.70 -1.39 -25.56
C ASP A 242 7.91 -0.07 -25.72
N GLY A 243 8.24 1.01 -24.99
CA GLY A 243 7.50 2.28 -25.00
C GLY A 243 6.12 2.23 -24.35
N LYS A 244 5.80 1.16 -23.60
CA LYS A 244 4.53 1.04 -22.83
C LYS A 244 4.52 1.92 -21.59
N LEU A 245 5.71 2.18 -21.04
CA LEU A 245 5.95 3.13 -19.96
C LEU A 245 6.66 4.37 -20.53
N SER A 246 6.44 5.51 -19.88
CA SER A 246 7.05 6.78 -20.30
C SER A 246 8.57 6.73 -20.11
N GLY A 247 9.31 7.44 -20.95
CA GLY A 247 10.74 7.70 -20.73
C GLY A 247 10.98 8.74 -19.62
N GLU A 248 9.95 9.52 -19.25
CA GLU A 248 10.04 10.63 -18.29
C GLU A 248 9.02 10.46 -17.15
N PRO A 249 9.20 9.48 -16.26
CA PRO A 249 8.29 9.23 -15.14
C PRO A 249 8.10 10.43 -14.20
N GLU A 250 9.13 11.26 -14.06
CA GLU A 250 9.14 12.44 -13.19
C GLU A 250 8.11 13.50 -13.60
N VAL A 251 7.91 13.70 -14.92
CA VAL A 251 6.96 14.68 -15.47
C VAL A 251 5.53 14.18 -15.34
N GLU A 252 5.33 12.87 -15.49
CA GLU A 252 4.00 12.26 -15.30
C GLU A 252 3.55 12.31 -13.85
N LEU A 253 4.48 12.31 -12.90
CA LEU A 253 4.18 12.36 -11.47
C LEU A 253 3.84 13.77 -10.96
N SER A 254 4.34 14.83 -11.62
CA SER A 254 3.98 16.22 -11.31
C SER A 254 2.64 16.63 -11.91
N SER A 255 2.23 15.97 -12.99
CA SER A 255 0.93 16.15 -13.62
C SER A 255 -0.17 15.63 -12.67
N LYS A 256 -0.97 16.52 -12.10
CA LYS A 256 -1.98 16.23 -11.05
C LYS A 256 -3.07 15.23 -11.49
N ASP A 257 -3.18 14.94 -12.79
CA ASP A 257 -4.35 14.32 -13.42
C ASP A 257 -4.22 12.83 -13.81
N ARG A 258 -3.17 12.08 -13.41
CA ARG A 258 -2.98 10.69 -13.90
C ARG A 258 -2.94 9.58 -12.85
N PRO A 259 -3.55 8.41 -13.16
CA PRO A 259 -3.52 7.24 -12.28
C PRO A 259 -2.08 6.72 -12.15
N ARG A 260 -1.63 6.63 -10.91
CA ARG A 260 -0.22 6.38 -10.54
C ARG A 260 0.29 4.97 -10.89
N THR A 261 -0.57 4.05 -11.35
CA THR A 261 -0.20 2.68 -11.71
C THR A 261 -0.79 2.29 -13.07
N LYS A 262 0.05 2.19 -14.10
CA LYS A 262 -0.33 1.83 -15.47
C LYS A 262 -0.25 0.32 -15.73
N LEU A 263 0.62 -0.39 -15.02
CA LEU A 263 0.82 -1.83 -15.22
C LEU A 263 -0.19 -2.70 -14.43
N ALA A 264 -0.72 -2.19 -13.32
CA ALA A 264 -1.66 -2.93 -12.47
C ALA A 264 -3.12 -2.86 -12.97
N SER A 265 -3.50 -1.82 -13.72
CA SER A 265 -4.88 -1.64 -14.21
C SER A 265 -5.19 -2.44 -15.47
N ALA A 266 -4.18 -2.82 -16.26
CA ALA A 266 -4.35 -3.57 -17.50
C ALA A 266 -4.77 -5.04 -17.27
N SER A 267 -4.50 -5.61 -16.09
CA SER A 267 -4.89 -6.99 -15.75
C SER A 267 -6.26 -7.08 -15.06
N SER A 268 -6.73 -6.01 -14.41
CA SER A 268 -8.01 -6.00 -13.69
C SER A 268 -9.22 -5.62 -14.55
N SER A 269 -9.03 -5.00 -15.73
CA SER A 269 -10.13 -4.55 -16.59
C SER A 269 -10.65 -5.61 -17.58
N ARG A 270 -10.03 -6.80 -17.66
CA ARG A 270 -10.40 -7.83 -18.65
C ARG A 270 -11.47 -8.83 -18.21
N VAL A 271 -12.06 -8.70 -17.01
CA VAL A 271 -12.99 -9.73 -16.48
C VAL A 271 -14.48 -9.33 -16.51
N ASN A 272 -14.86 -8.08 -16.82
CA ASN A 272 -16.27 -7.71 -16.95
C ASN A 272 -16.56 -7.03 -18.30
N GLY A 273 -16.99 -7.82 -19.28
CA GLY A 273 -17.40 -7.31 -20.59
C GLY A 273 -17.91 -8.40 -21.54
N GLY A 274 -18.73 -9.34 -21.03
CA GLY A 274 -19.35 -10.39 -21.82
C GLY A 274 -20.79 -10.05 -22.24
N LYS A 275 -20.94 -9.66 -23.51
CA LYS A 275 -22.08 -9.84 -24.44
C LYS A 275 -23.50 -9.37 -24.05
N ASN A 276 -24.09 -8.54 -24.91
CA ASN A 276 -25.13 -9.00 -25.85
C ASN A 276 -25.37 -7.98 -26.98
N SER A 277 -24.88 -8.30 -28.17
CA SER A 277 -25.39 -7.76 -29.43
C SER A 277 -26.46 -8.72 -29.95
N VAL A 278 -27.70 -8.26 -30.02
CA VAL A 278 -28.75 -8.89 -30.82
C VAL A 278 -29.30 -7.82 -31.75
N GLU A 279 -29.08 -8.03 -33.04
CA GLU A 279 -29.75 -7.30 -34.11
C GLU A 279 -31.26 -7.59 -34.06
N GLN A 280 -32.08 -6.55 -34.21
CA GLN A 280 -33.37 -6.67 -34.89
C GLN A 280 -33.72 -5.35 -35.59
N LYS A 281 -33.84 -5.41 -36.91
CA LYS A 281 -34.47 -4.39 -37.77
C LYS A 281 -36.00 -4.48 -37.62
N GLY A 282 -36.67 -3.33 -37.64
CA GLY A 282 -38.12 -3.24 -37.82
C GLY A 282 -38.65 -1.83 -37.61
N ALA A 283 -38.90 -1.12 -38.72
CA ALA A 283 -39.44 0.24 -38.74
C ALA A 283 -40.92 0.31 -38.30
N LYS A 284 -41.31 1.41 -37.65
CA LYS A 284 -42.41 2.30 -38.07
C LYS A 284 -42.51 3.55 -37.16
N ALA A 285 -42.85 4.65 -37.82
CA ALA A 285 -42.96 6.03 -37.33
C ALA A 285 -44.16 6.26 -36.39
N ASP A 286 -44.09 7.26 -35.50
CA ASP A 286 -44.93 8.48 -35.58
C ASP A 286 -44.43 9.61 -34.64
N LYS A 287 -44.96 10.79 -34.94
CA LYS A 287 -44.63 12.20 -34.69
C LYS A 287 -44.45 12.76 -33.27
N ASN A 288 -43.83 13.95 -33.33
CA ASN A 288 -43.96 15.15 -32.48
C ASN A 288 -43.28 15.08 -31.09
N LYS A 289 -42.43 16.03 -30.72
CA LYS A 289 -42.75 17.46 -30.60
C LYS A 289 -41.45 18.26 -30.46
N ARG A 290 -41.28 19.29 -31.31
CA ARG A 290 -40.24 20.33 -31.21
C ARG A 290 -40.69 21.45 -30.26
N LYS A 291 -39.79 21.87 -29.35
CA LYS A 291 -39.63 23.20 -28.72
C LYS A 291 -38.27 23.12 -28.02
N LYS A 292 -37.19 23.74 -28.53
CA LYS A 292 -36.80 25.17 -28.53
C LYS A 292 -36.47 25.66 -27.11
N ASP A 293 -35.19 25.55 -26.75
CA ASP A 293 -34.48 26.29 -25.68
C ASP A 293 -33.08 26.56 -26.29
N GLU A 294 -32.81 27.73 -26.87
CA GLU A 294 -32.38 28.99 -26.24
C GLU A 294 -31.14 28.87 -25.33
N GLU A 295 -30.04 29.37 -25.88
CA GLU A 295 -28.80 29.71 -25.18
C GLU A 295 -29.11 30.67 -24.01
N SER A 296 -28.60 30.33 -22.83
CA SER A 296 -28.23 31.34 -21.84
C SER A 296 -26.89 30.94 -21.23
N SER A 297 -25.88 31.70 -21.62
CA SER A 297 -24.63 31.89 -20.91
C SER A 297 -24.96 32.51 -19.54
N ALA A 298 -24.60 31.81 -18.48
CA ALA A 298 -24.53 32.36 -17.14
C ALA A 298 -23.19 31.92 -16.55
N GLU A 299 -22.25 32.86 -16.59
CA GLU A 299 -21.08 32.91 -15.73
C GLU A 299 -21.59 33.10 -14.29
N GLU A 300 -21.33 32.13 -13.41
CA GLU A 300 -21.37 32.36 -11.97
C GLU A 300 -19.99 32.01 -11.41
N SER A 301 -19.28 33.09 -11.13
CA SER A 301 -18.15 33.19 -10.22
C SER A 301 -18.68 32.96 -8.82
N ASP A 302 -18.20 31.92 -8.13
CA ASP A 302 -18.36 31.79 -6.68
C ASP A 302 -16.97 31.91 -6.06
N ASP A 303 -16.79 33.09 -5.47
CA ASP A 303 -15.62 33.64 -4.82
C ASP A 303 -15.80 33.36 -3.32
N ASP A 304 -15.17 32.30 -2.83
CA ASP A 304 -15.20 31.92 -1.40
C ASP A 304 -13.78 32.13 -0.84
N GLU A 305 -13.51 33.37 -0.45
CA GLU A 305 -12.35 33.81 0.33
C GLU A 305 -12.45 33.26 1.76
N GLU A 306 -11.80 32.13 2.04
CA GLU A 306 -11.50 31.71 3.42
C GLU A 306 -10.31 32.52 3.96
N GLU A 307 -10.60 33.57 4.73
CA GLU A 307 -9.63 34.24 5.60
C GLU A 307 -9.11 33.28 6.68
N GLU A 308 -7.85 32.86 6.56
CA GLU A 308 -7.11 32.25 7.67
C GLU A 308 -6.61 33.36 8.62
N ASP A 309 -7.29 33.46 9.76
CA ASP A 309 -6.94 34.32 10.90
C ASP A 309 -5.55 33.94 11.45
N ALA A 310 -4.54 34.72 11.05
CA ALA A 310 -3.18 34.63 11.54
C ALA A 310 -3.09 35.18 12.97
N GLY A 311 -3.34 34.30 13.95
CA GLY A 311 -3.07 34.54 15.37
C GLY A 311 -1.57 34.71 15.65
N GLY A 312 -1.04 35.89 15.35
CA GLY A 312 0.31 36.32 15.70
C GLY A 312 0.45 36.52 17.20
N VAL A 313 1.31 35.71 17.83
CA VAL A 313 1.76 35.88 19.22
C VAL A 313 2.72 37.07 19.26
N LYS A 314 2.16 38.28 19.38
CA LYS A 314 2.92 39.48 19.78
C LYS A 314 3.13 39.43 21.30
N GLY A 315 4.36 39.21 21.74
CA GLY A 315 4.73 39.51 23.13
C GLY A 315 5.75 38.60 23.81
N ASP A 316 6.36 37.60 23.16
CA ASP A 316 7.41 36.80 23.80
C ASP A 316 8.78 37.47 23.63
N ASP A 317 9.06 38.38 24.56
CA ASP A 317 10.34 39.06 24.81
C ASP A 317 11.34 38.09 25.49
N PHE A 318 11.41 36.84 25.00
CA PHE A 318 12.13 35.73 25.65
C PHE A 318 13.64 35.69 25.32
N PHE A 319 14.11 36.51 24.38
CA PHE A 319 15.52 36.49 23.92
C PHE A 319 16.31 37.76 24.24
N ALA A 320 15.80 38.66 25.08
CA ALA A 320 16.47 39.91 25.44
C ALA A 320 16.97 39.89 26.90
N GLN A 321 18.06 39.15 27.16
CA GLN A 321 19.01 39.24 28.31
C GLN A 321 19.86 37.97 28.24
N ASP A 322 21.19 37.96 28.07
CA ASP A 322 22.22 38.78 28.69
C ASP A 322 23.35 39.13 27.70
N SER A 323 23.71 40.41 27.69
CA SER A 323 25.05 40.90 27.36
C SER A 323 25.48 41.82 28.50
N ASP A 324 26.74 41.65 28.92
CA ASP A 324 27.51 42.35 29.98
C ASP A 324 27.48 41.72 31.38
N ASP A 325 28.55 40.99 31.73
CA ASP A 325 29.50 41.48 32.76
C ASP A 325 30.88 40.77 32.66
N GLU A 326 31.93 41.60 32.75
CA GLU A 326 33.38 41.37 33.00
C GLU A 326 34.28 40.47 32.11
#